data_AF-A0A4P2VW18-F1
#
_entry.id   AF-A0A4P2VW18-F1
#
_cell.length_a   1.000
_cell.length_b   1.000
_cell.length_c   1.000
_cell.angle_alpha   90.00
_cell.angle_beta   90.00
_cell.angle_gamma   90.00
#
_symmetry.space_group_name_H-M   'P 1'
#
loop_
_entity.id
_entity.type
_entity.pdbx_description
1 polymer ?
#
loop_
_entity_poly.entity_id
_entity_poly.type
_entity_poly.pdbx_seq_one_letter_code
_entity_poly.pdbx_strand_id
1 'polypeptide(L)'
;MINIFLISLPIFAEENSEATNRFTLTNGYWETQYNSNEGIVYFPMSVIDTYDWGFRKLSLDSNIFGRSFSFILSRILGEYINTTYLNTPFHEFGHATRFQSYGYNIIRYNVGEDNSVTANSYFEMVFKRAKTGPVGASTSGNYSLLNTSQDLIVTAGGVNNEILLSERLSDRIYERGGSVPDLFFYIDNKNGPEEYFSISSASGDPAIILKRYKTLGLNISKEDIMSSYNFSLFASGTFYSLLWGNIKYFYNGEQDIKPIEIFGFSLPDFYTFLNSRGLSIKTILNYRVNDALNFGLSYEKVYNGISYDEFVSQFRLALKLNSSYFKYLIIKPQLLIGAGDTVDWGGSLLTELEGTYFGTFAKYTYYNSNTLYGERNIPFINKPNELLAGFFVNLR
;
A
#
# COMPACT_ATOMS: atom_id res chain seq x y z
N MET A 1 48.99 -34.12 5.26
CA MET A 1 47.55 -34.33 5.46
C MET A 1 46.89 -32.98 5.61
N ILE A 2 46.27 -32.49 4.55
CA ILE A 2 45.52 -31.23 4.53
C ILE A 2 44.09 -31.58 4.92
N ASN A 3 43.66 -31.11 6.10
CA ASN A 3 42.26 -31.17 6.50
C ASN A 3 41.49 -30.18 5.63
N ILE A 4 40.82 -30.70 4.61
CA ILE A 4 39.81 -29.96 3.87
C ILE A 4 38.63 -29.83 4.82
N PHE A 5 38.40 -28.61 5.30
CA PHE A 5 37.12 -28.20 5.90
C PHE A 5 36.02 -28.59 4.90
N LEU A 6 35.24 -29.61 5.24
CA LEU A 6 33.93 -29.83 4.66
C LEU A 6 33.09 -28.63 5.06
N ILE A 7 33.03 -27.62 4.18
CA ILE A 7 32.01 -26.58 4.21
C ILE A 7 30.69 -27.34 4.00
N SER A 8 29.98 -27.61 5.09
CA SER A 8 28.62 -28.08 5.03
C SER A 8 27.84 -27.06 4.20
N LEU A 9 27.28 -27.53 3.07
CA LEU A 9 26.31 -26.77 2.30
C LEU A 9 25.23 -26.25 3.28
N PRO A 10 24.82 -24.98 3.18
CA PRO A 10 23.78 -24.46 4.06
C PRO A 10 22.52 -25.29 3.83
N ILE A 11 22.07 -25.96 4.89
CA ILE A 11 20.78 -26.64 4.92
C ILE A 11 19.75 -25.51 4.79
N PHE A 12 19.04 -25.48 3.66
CA PHE A 12 17.95 -24.53 3.41
C PHE A 12 16.87 -24.65 4.49
N ALA A 13 16.22 -23.54 4.84
CA ALA A 13 15.18 -23.48 5.85
C ALA A 13 13.99 -24.40 5.53
N GLU A 14 13.31 -24.91 6.57
CA GLU A 14 12.01 -25.58 6.43
C GLU A 14 10.96 -24.57 5.94
N GLU A 15 10.46 -24.79 4.73
CA GLU A 15 9.41 -23.97 4.13
C GLU A 15 8.08 -24.22 4.84
N ASN A 16 7.56 -23.21 5.52
CA ASN A 16 6.21 -23.26 6.08
C ASN A 16 5.18 -22.99 4.98
N SER A 17 4.21 -23.91 4.85
CA SER A 17 3.24 -23.96 3.74
C SER A 17 2.14 -22.88 3.74
N GLU A 18 2.19 -21.90 4.67
CA GLU A 18 1.06 -21.02 5.00
C GLU A 18 1.07 -19.66 4.28
N ALA A 19 2.22 -19.06 3.96
CA ALA A 19 2.28 -17.74 3.33
C ALA A 19 2.28 -17.85 1.79
N THR A 20 1.13 -17.61 1.15
CA THR A 20 1.04 -17.57 -0.31
C THR A 20 1.45 -16.19 -0.82
N ASN A 21 2.73 -15.99 -1.12
CA ASN A 21 3.19 -14.83 -1.90
C ASN A 21 2.49 -14.83 -3.27
N ARG A 22 2.03 -13.67 -3.77
CA ARG A 22 1.30 -13.56 -5.04
C ARG A 22 2.00 -12.62 -6.02
N PHE A 23 2.08 -13.04 -7.27
CA PHE A 23 2.33 -12.14 -8.39
C PHE A 23 1.03 -11.91 -9.16
N THR A 24 0.58 -10.67 -9.28
CA THR A 24 -0.74 -10.31 -9.81
C THR A 24 -0.64 -9.55 -11.12
N LEU A 25 -1.48 -9.91 -12.08
CA LEU A 25 -1.74 -9.18 -13.32
C LEU A 25 -3.22 -8.80 -13.38
N THR A 26 -3.49 -7.53 -13.66
CA THR A 26 -4.86 -6.97 -13.64
C THR A 26 -5.09 -6.07 -14.85
N ASN A 27 -6.35 -5.89 -15.27
CA ASN A 27 -6.72 -4.93 -16.31
C ASN A 27 -6.33 -3.50 -15.96
N GLY A 28 -6.23 -3.18 -14.66
CA GLY A 28 -5.69 -1.90 -14.19
C GLY A 28 -4.30 -1.57 -14.74
N TYR A 29 -3.50 -2.55 -15.19
CA TYR A 29 -2.18 -2.27 -15.76
C TYR A 29 -2.23 -1.66 -17.17
N TRP A 30 -3.36 -1.79 -17.87
CA TRP A 30 -3.48 -1.51 -19.30
C TRP A 30 -4.47 -0.40 -19.63
N GLU A 31 -5.27 0.05 -18.65
CA GLU A 31 -6.22 1.14 -18.85
C GLU A 31 -5.49 2.49 -18.86
N THR A 32 -5.05 2.89 -20.06
CA THR A 32 -4.23 4.10 -20.31
C THR A 32 -4.96 5.42 -20.01
N GLN A 33 -6.25 5.38 -19.67
CA GLN A 33 -7.09 6.55 -19.37
C GLN A 33 -7.94 6.41 -18.10
N TYR A 34 -7.99 5.23 -17.47
CA TYR A 34 -8.93 4.92 -16.39
C TYR A 34 -8.25 4.03 -15.36
N ASN A 35 -7.51 4.63 -14.43
CA ASN A 35 -6.81 3.81 -13.45
C ASN A 35 -7.00 4.40 -12.06
N SER A 36 -7.57 3.62 -11.16
CA SER A 36 -7.59 3.96 -9.75
C SER A 36 -6.25 3.62 -9.12
N ASN A 37 -6.02 4.17 -7.92
CA ASN A 37 -4.90 3.72 -7.09
C ASN A 37 -5.05 2.23 -6.71
N GLU A 38 -6.28 1.70 -6.65
CA GLU A 38 -6.53 0.28 -6.41
C GLU A 38 -6.13 -0.61 -7.59
N GLY A 39 -6.27 -0.13 -8.82
CA GLY A 39 -5.90 -0.89 -10.01
C GLY A 39 -4.41 -1.15 -10.08
N ILE A 40 -3.58 -0.15 -9.76
CA ILE A 40 -2.12 -0.27 -9.88
C ILE A 40 -1.45 -0.82 -8.61
N VAL A 41 -2.03 -0.67 -7.40
CA VAL A 41 -1.39 -1.08 -6.14
C VAL A 41 -1.02 -2.57 -6.10
N TYR A 42 -1.70 -3.40 -6.91
CA TYR A 42 -1.34 -4.80 -7.10
C TYR A 42 0.10 -4.99 -7.63
N PHE A 43 0.64 -4.04 -8.40
CA PHE A 43 2.00 -4.14 -8.92
C PHE A 43 3.05 -4.01 -7.82
N PRO A 44 3.11 -2.93 -7.02
CA PRO A 44 4.08 -2.85 -5.95
C PRO A 44 3.90 -3.96 -4.92
N MET A 45 2.66 -4.35 -4.60
CA MET A 45 2.38 -5.52 -3.75
C MET A 45 2.95 -6.82 -4.33
N SER A 46 2.87 -7.03 -5.65
CA SER A 46 3.43 -8.21 -6.31
C SER A 46 4.96 -8.23 -6.26
N VAL A 47 5.61 -7.07 -6.35
CA VAL A 47 7.06 -6.97 -6.20
C VAL A 47 7.47 -7.27 -4.76
N ILE A 48 6.74 -6.77 -3.75
CA ILE A 48 6.97 -7.09 -2.34
C ILE A 48 6.81 -8.61 -2.10
N ASP A 49 5.69 -9.20 -2.55
CA ASP A 49 5.45 -10.65 -2.40
C ASP A 49 6.53 -11.50 -3.12
N THR A 50 7.02 -11.05 -4.29
CA THR A 50 8.13 -11.70 -5.01
C THR A 50 9.44 -11.56 -4.26
N TYR A 51 9.69 -10.39 -3.67
CA TYR A 51 10.85 -10.12 -2.85
C TYR A 51 10.88 -11.02 -1.62
N ASP A 52 9.75 -11.14 -0.92
CA ASP A 52 9.58 -12.01 0.23
C ASP A 52 9.82 -13.47 -0.13
N TRP A 53 9.25 -13.94 -1.24
CA TRP A 53 9.52 -15.28 -1.75
C TRP A 53 11.02 -15.50 -2.00
N GLY A 54 11.69 -14.55 -2.65
CA GLY A 54 13.14 -14.61 -2.89
C GLY A 54 13.96 -14.63 -1.59
N PHE A 55 13.62 -13.78 -0.63
CA PHE A 55 14.25 -13.75 0.69
C PHE A 55 14.15 -15.12 1.37
N ARG A 56 12.96 -15.73 1.38
CA ARG A 56 12.73 -17.04 2.01
C ARG A 56 13.56 -18.17 1.40
N LYS A 57 13.86 -18.10 0.11
CA LYS A 57 14.67 -19.12 -0.60
C LYS A 57 16.18 -18.89 -0.49
N LEU A 58 16.61 -17.65 -0.26
CA LEU A 58 18.01 -17.24 -0.33
C LEU A 58 18.62 -16.87 1.04
N SER A 59 17.81 -16.79 2.08
CA SER A 59 18.25 -16.47 3.44
C SER A 59 19.18 -17.55 4.02
N LEU A 60 20.09 -17.12 4.89
CA LEU A 60 21.11 -17.97 5.52
C LEU A 60 20.76 -18.19 7.00
N ASP A 61 19.78 -19.04 7.28
CA ASP A 61 19.16 -19.04 8.62
C ASP A 61 19.77 -19.98 9.65
N SER A 62 20.82 -20.70 9.26
CA SER A 62 21.49 -21.73 10.08
C SER A 62 22.01 -21.23 11.43
N ASN A 63 22.31 -19.93 11.56
CA ASN A 63 22.79 -19.33 12.80
C ASN A 63 22.52 -17.81 12.82
N ILE A 64 22.73 -17.18 13.97
CA ILE A 64 22.43 -15.75 14.18
C ILE A 64 23.22 -14.81 13.26
N PHE A 65 24.46 -15.17 12.88
CA PHE A 65 25.27 -14.36 11.97
C PHE A 65 24.72 -14.42 10.55
N GLY A 66 24.35 -15.61 10.08
CA GLY A 66 23.71 -15.79 8.78
C GLY A 66 22.37 -15.04 8.71
N ARG A 67 21.54 -15.13 9.75
CA ARG A 67 20.28 -14.39 9.85
C ARG A 67 20.46 -12.89 9.81
N SER A 68 21.45 -12.39 10.56
CA SER A 68 21.82 -10.97 10.57
C SER A 68 22.31 -10.50 9.20
N PHE A 69 23.13 -11.30 8.53
CA PHE A 69 23.58 -11.00 7.17
C PHE A 69 22.41 -10.93 6.19
N SER A 70 21.51 -11.91 6.22
CA SER A 70 20.30 -11.93 5.38
C SER A 70 19.38 -10.74 5.67
N PHE A 71 19.19 -10.35 6.93
CA PHE A 71 18.40 -9.18 7.31
C PHE A 71 19.02 -7.86 6.82
N ILE A 72 20.34 -7.68 6.96
CA ILE A 72 21.03 -6.49 6.48
C ILE A 72 20.98 -6.41 4.96
N LEU A 73 21.28 -7.53 4.29
CA LEU A 73 21.21 -7.61 2.84
C LEU A 73 19.78 -7.35 2.35
N SER A 74 18.78 -7.83 3.09
CA SER A 74 17.38 -7.60 2.73
C SER A 74 16.99 -6.13 2.87
N ARG A 75 17.45 -5.42 3.92
CA ARG A 75 17.26 -3.97 4.00
C ARG A 75 17.86 -3.25 2.80
N ILE A 76 19.12 -3.52 2.47
CA ILE A 76 19.84 -2.80 1.39
C ILE A 76 19.17 -3.02 0.05
N LEU A 77 18.83 -4.27 -0.28
CA LEU A 77 18.16 -4.60 -1.54
C LEU A 77 16.71 -4.10 -1.54
N GLY A 78 16.02 -4.21 -0.42
CA GLY A 78 14.65 -3.74 -0.24
C GLY A 78 14.54 -2.23 -0.43
N GLU A 79 15.45 -1.46 0.15
CA GLU A 79 15.52 0.00 0.00
C GLU A 79 15.76 0.41 -1.45
N TYR A 80 16.72 -0.24 -2.13
CA TYR A 80 16.95 0.00 -3.56
C TYR A 80 15.70 -0.32 -4.39
N ILE A 81 15.04 -1.44 -4.12
CA ILE A 81 13.84 -1.85 -4.85
C ILE A 81 12.68 -0.90 -4.57
N ASN A 82 12.47 -0.54 -3.31
CA ASN A 82 11.39 0.32 -2.86
C ASN A 82 11.50 1.70 -3.52
N THR A 83 12.65 2.36 -3.40
CA THR A 83 12.86 3.72 -3.95
C THR A 83 12.89 3.75 -5.48
N THR A 84 13.39 2.70 -6.13
CA THR A 84 13.53 2.67 -7.60
C THR A 84 12.24 2.25 -8.29
N TYR A 85 11.58 1.19 -7.81
CA TYR A 85 10.49 0.51 -8.52
C TYR A 85 9.12 0.64 -7.86
N LEU A 86 9.04 0.95 -6.56
CA LEU A 86 7.77 0.88 -5.80
C LEU A 86 7.29 2.25 -5.35
N ASN A 87 7.88 2.79 -4.28
CA ASN A 87 7.41 3.98 -3.58
C ASN A 87 7.39 5.18 -4.54
N THR A 88 8.53 5.61 -5.10
CA THR A 88 8.55 6.82 -5.94
C THR A 88 7.63 6.72 -7.17
N PRO A 89 7.65 5.64 -7.99
CA PRO A 89 6.65 5.47 -9.05
C PRO A 89 5.21 5.54 -8.56
N PHE A 90 4.90 4.92 -7.43
CA PHE A 90 3.54 4.84 -6.92
C PHE A 90 3.06 6.16 -6.29
N HIS A 91 3.98 6.92 -5.68
CA HIS A 91 3.80 8.30 -5.26
C HIS A 91 3.44 9.17 -6.47
N GLU A 92 4.26 9.15 -7.52
CA GLU A 92 4.00 9.94 -8.72
C GLU A 92 2.69 9.55 -9.41
N PHE A 93 2.37 8.25 -9.41
CA PHE A 93 1.08 7.76 -9.89
C PHE A 93 -0.10 8.33 -9.09
N GLY A 94 0.07 8.61 -7.79
CA GLY A 94 -0.94 9.24 -6.97
C GLY A 94 -1.35 10.61 -7.49
N HIS A 95 -0.39 11.47 -7.85
CA HIS A 95 -0.69 12.73 -8.51
C HIS A 95 -1.38 12.51 -9.86
N ALA A 96 -0.85 11.59 -10.67
CA ALA A 96 -1.37 11.28 -12.00
C ALA A 96 -2.84 10.87 -11.98
N THR A 97 -3.25 9.97 -11.09
CA THR A 97 -4.65 9.55 -11.01
C THR A 97 -5.55 10.68 -10.54
N ARG A 98 -5.09 11.56 -9.66
CA ARG A 98 -5.87 12.73 -9.25
C ARG A 98 -6.03 13.71 -10.40
N PHE A 99 -4.96 14.03 -11.13
CA PHE A 99 -5.08 14.83 -12.36
C PHE A 99 -6.09 14.21 -13.34
N GLN A 100 -5.96 12.91 -13.62
CA GLN A 100 -6.89 12.19 -14.51
C GLN A 100 -8.33 12.26 -14.00
N SER A 101 -8.55 12.13 -12.68
CA SER A 101 -9.88 12.16 -12.08
C SER A 101 -10.63 13.48 -12.32
N TYR A 102 -9.88 14.58 -12.48
CA TYR A 102 -10.37 15.92 -12.79
C TYR A 102 -10.40 16.25 -14.30
N GLY A 103 -10.13 15.27 -15.18
CA GLY A 103 -10.25 15.42 -16.63
C GLY A 103 -8.96 15.79 -17.37
N TYR A 104 -7.80 15.65 -16.74
CA TYR A 104 -6.52 15.87 -17.42
C TYR A 104 -6.20 14.70 -18.35
N ASN A 105 -6.07 15.00 -19.64
CA ASN A 105 -5.86 13.98 -20.67
C ASN A 105 -4.37 13.74 -21.00
N ILE A 106 -3.48 14.64 -20.56
CA ILE A 106 -2.04 14.54 -20.80
C ILE A 106 -1.35 14.61 -19.44
N ILE A 107 -0.88 13.45 -18.99
CA ILE A 107 -0.04 13.31 -17.80
C ILE A 107 1.38 13.02 -18.26
N ARG A 108 2.35 13.66 -17.62
CA ARG A 108 3.77 13.42 -17.85
C ARG A 108 4.48 13.23 -16.52
N TYR A 109 5.21 12.13 -16.43
CA TYR A 109 6.14 11.84 -15.35
C TYR A 109 7.53 12.32 -15.74
N ASN A 110 8.19 13.04 -14.86
CA ASN A 110 9.62 13.35 -14.94
C ASN A 110 10.36 12.36 -14.05
N VAL A 111 11.31 11.64 -14.64
CA VAL A 111 11.93 10.45 -14.03
C VAL A 111 13.16 10.80 -13.17
N GLY A 112 13.67 12.03 -13.32
CA GLY A 112 14.81 12.56 -12.56
C GLY A 112 14.69 14.06 -12.30
N GLU A 113 15.55 14.58 -11.42
CA GLU A 113 15.51 15.96 -10.92
C GLU A 113 15.72 17.04 -12.01
N ASP A 114 16.45 16.70 -13.06
CA ASP A 114 16.73 17.59 -14.19
C ASP A 114 15.59 17.64 -15.23
N ASN A 115 14.54 16.84 -15.04
CA ASN A 115 13.41 16.65 -15.95
C ASN A 115 13.82 16.26 -17.39
N SER A 116 15.04 15.74 -17.61
CA SER A 116 15.55 15.39 -18.95
C SER A 116 14.94 14.09 -19.48
N VAL A 117 14.57 13.18 -18.58
CA VAL A 117 13.94 11.90 -18.89
C VAL A 117 12.48 11.96 -18.46
N THR A 118 11.57 11.72 -19.40
CA THR A 118 10.12 11.73 -19.14
C THR A 118 9.51 10.36 -19.42
N ALA A 119 8.37 10.05 -18.83
CA ALA A 119 7.54 8.89 -19.12
C ALA A 119 6.08 9.30 -19.26
N ASN A 120 5.32 8.54 -20.06
CA ASN A 120 3.90 8.79 -20.33
C ASN A 120 2.98 7.76 -19.64
N SER A 121 3.55 6.77 -18.95
CA SER A 121 2.81 5.76 -18.19
C SER A 121 3.58 5.36 -16.94
N TYR A 122 2.86 4.78 -15.98
CA TYR A 122 3.43 4.23 -14.76
C TYR A 122 4.55 3.23 -15.04
N PHE A 123 4.32 2.23 -15.88
CA PHE A 123 5.34 1.21 -16.17
C PHE A 123 6.53 1.78 -16.93
N GLU A 124 6.31 2.71 -17.86
CA GLU A 124 7.43 3.39 -18.53
C GLU A 124 8.30 4.15 -17.52
N MET A 125 7.69 4.78 -16.51
CA MET A 125 8.41 5.42 -15.41
C MET A 125 9.22 4.39 -14.61
N VAL A 126 8.60 3.28 -14.18
CA VAL A 126 9.27 2.18 -13.45
C VAL A 126 10.51 1.68 -14.22
N PHE A 127 10.37 1.39 -15.53
CA PHE A 127 11.49 0.88 -16.33
C PHE A 127 12.56 1.94 -16.62
N LYS A 128 12.20 3.21 -16.75
CA LYS A 128 13.19 4.29 -16.92
C LYS A 128 13.95 4.56 -15.63
N ARG A 129 13.29 4.48 -14.46
CA ARG A 129 13.95 4.62 -13.15
C ARG A 129 15.00 3.55 -12.87
N ALA A 130 14.79 2.34 -13.37
CA ALA A 130 15.80 1.28 -13.32
C ALA A 130 17.16 1.72 -13.88
N LYS A 131 17.19 2.70 -14.80
CA LYS A 131 18.41 3.23 -15.43
C LYS A 131 18.91 4.53 -14.81
N THR A 132 18.05 5.35 -14.22
CA THR A 132 18.41 6.67 -13.67
C THR A 132 18.75 6.63 -12.18
N GLY A 133 18.39 5.55 -11.47
CA GLY A 133 18.67 5.39 -10.04
C GLY A 133 17.67 6.12 -9.13
N PRO A 134 17.91 6.12 -7.81
CA PRO A 134 17.01 6.64 -6.79
C PRO A 134 17.12 8.17 -6.66
N VAL A 135 16.65 8.91 -7.66
CA VAL A 135 16.57 10.38 -7.65
C VAL A 135 15.12 10.85 -7.52
N GLY A 136 14.92 12.13 -7.21
CA GLY A 136 13.60 12.75 -7.19
C GLY A 136 12.86 12.61 -8.53
N ALA A 137 11.54 12.52 -8.46
CA ALA A 137 10.65 12.49 -9.62
C ALA A 137 9.60 13.59 -9.47
N SER A 138 8.83 13.83 -10.53
CA SER A 138 7.65 14.69 -10.44
C SER A 138 6.61 14.34 -11.49
N THR A 139 5.36 14.70 -11.23
CA THR A 139 4.24 14.50 -12.15
C THR A 139 3.60 15.82 -12.51
N SER A 140 3.28 15.98 -13.79
CA SER A 140 2.63 17.18 -14.31
C SER A 140 1.44 16.83 -15.19
N GLY A 141 0.42 17.70 -15.16
CA GLY A 141 -0.75 17.63 -16.01
C GLY A 141 -0.98 18.96 -16.74
N ASN A 142 -1.33 18.91 -18.03
CA ASN A 142 -1.69 20.09 -18.83
C ASN A 142 -3.21 20.29 -18.87
N TYR A 143 -3.79 21.09 -17.97
CA TYR A 143 -5.14 21.67 -18.08
C TYR A 143 -5.41 22.74 -17.00
N SER A 144 -6.56 23.43 -17.10
CA SER A 144 -7.02 24.67 -16.42
C SER A 144 -6.82 24.78 -14.90
N LEU A 145 -6.97 26.01 -14.38
CA LEU A 145 -7.02 26.36 -12.95
C LEU A 145 -7.87 25.37 -12.13
N LEU A 146 -7.21 24.46 -11.39
CA LEU A 146 -7.85 23.69 -10.33
C LEU A 146 -8.38 24.66 -9.27
N ASN A 147 -9.53 24.32 -8.68
CA ASN A 147 -9.89 24.99 -7.44
C ASN A 147 -8.92 24.56 -6.32
N THR A 148 -8.88 25.32 -5.22
CA THR A 148 -7.89 25.08 -4.15
C THR A 148 -7.98 23.67 -3.55
N SER A 149 -9.19 23.12 -3.41
CA SER A 149 -9.40 21.76 -2.90
C SER A 149 -8.91 20.69 -3.86
N GLN A 150 -9.17 20.85 -5.15
CA GLN A 150 -8.71 19.90 -6.18
C GLN A 150 -7.19 19.90 -6.29
N ASP A 151 -6.58 21.08 -6.29
CA ASP A 151 -5.11 21.23 -6.31
C ASP A 151 -4.48 20.58 -5.09
N LEU A 152 -5.06 20.81 -3.90
CA LEU A 152 -4.63 20.13 -2.67
C LEU A 152 -4.67 18.61 -2.79
N ILE A 153 -5.75 18.05 -3.32
CA ILE A 153 -5.89 16.59 -3.48
C ILE A 153 -4.91 16.03 -4.50
N VAL A 154 -4.69 16.74 -5.62
CA VAL A 154 -3.66 16.37 -6.60
C VAL A 154 -2.29 16.35 -5.93
N THR A 155 -1.92 17.42 -5.24
CA THR A 155 -0.61 17.52 -4.55
C THR A 155 -0.47 16.50 -3.42
N ALA A 156 -1.54 16.18 -2.70
CA ALA A 156 -1.54 15.14 -1.67
C ALA A 156 -1.56 13.71 -2.24
N GLY A 157 -1.79 13.54 -3.55
CA GLY A 157 -1.98 12.25 -4.20
C GLY A 157 -0.84 11.27 -3.94
N GLY A 158 0.41 11.75 -3.99
CA GLY A 158 1.58 10.89 -3.79
C GLY A 158 1.71 10.33 -2.38
N VAL A 159 1.70 11.20 -1.37
CA VAL A 159 1.77 10.77 0.04
C VAL A 159 0.56 9.91 0.45
N ASN A 160 -0.63 10.19 -0.09
CA ASN A 160 -1.81 9.35 0.14
C ASN A 160 -1.64 7.94 -0.46
N ASN A 161 -0.94 7.82 -1.60
CA ASN A 161 -0.64 6.53 -2.20
C ASN A 161 0.37 5.72 -1.39
N GLU A 162 1.41 6.35 -0.83
CA GLU A 162 2.34 5.66 0.07
C GLU A 162 1.60 5.05 1.27
N ILE A 163 0.70 5.82 1.89
CA ILE A 163 -0.12 5.32 3.00
C ILE A 163 -1.06 4.21 2.53
N LEU A 164 -1.67 4.32 1.34
CA LEU A 164 -2.47 3.24 0.77
C LEU A 164 -1.66 1.96 0.58
N LEU A 165 -0.41 2.04 0.12
CA LEU A 165 0.45 0.86 -0.01
C LEU A 165 0.73 0.22 1.36
N SER A 166 1.00 1.04 2.39
CA SER A 166 1.18 0.54 3.76
C SER A 166 -0.10 -0.12 4.30
N GLU A 167 -1.28 0.40 3.96
CA GLU A 167 -2.58 -0.20 4.31
C GLU A 167 -2.76 -1.55 3.63
N ARG A 168 -2.47 -1.65 2.33
CA ARG A 168 -2.54 -2.92 1.59
C ARG A 168 -1.55 -3.96 2.10
N LEU A 169 -0.39 -3.53 2.58
CA LEU A 169 0.58 -4.42 3.20
C LEU A 169 0.07 -4.97 4.54
N SER A 170 -0.51 -4.13 5.40
CA SER A 170 -1.18 -4.58 6.64
C SER A 170 -2.33 -5.56 6.37
N ASP A 171 -3.22 -5.23 5.41
CA ASP A 171 -4.31 -6.11 4.98
C ASP A 171 -3.76 -7.49 4.54
N ARG A 172 -2.66 -7.48 3.78
CA ARG A 172 -1.97 -8.69 3.32
C ARG A 172 -1.41 -9.50 4.48
N ILE A 173 -0.73 -8.85 5.44
CA ILE A 173 -0.21 -9.50 6.66
C ILE A 173 -1.33 -10.15 7.45
N TYR A 174 -2.46 -9.45 7.60
CA TYR A 174 -3.59 -10.00 8.33
C TYR A 174 -4.22 -11.21 7.61
N GLU A 175 -4.40 -11.15 6.29
CA GLU A 175 -5.10 -12.19 5.55
C GLU A 175 -4.24 -13.41 5.19
N ARG A 176 -2.99 -13.18 4.81
CA ARG A 176 -2.09 -14.20 4.24
C ARG A 176 -0.78 -14.37 5.00
N GLY A 177 -0.56 -13.58 6.05
CA GLY A 177 0.73 -13.53 6.76
C GLY A 177 1.74 -12.62 6.05
N GLY A 178 2.93 -12.55 6.64
CA GLY A 178 4.05 -11.79 6.12
C GLY A 178 5.40 -12.42 6.34
N SER A 179 6.42 -11.62 6.07
CA SER A 179 7.81 -12.01 6.01
C SER A 179 8.67 -10.93 6.69
N VAL A 180 9.86 -11.33 7.14
CA VAL A 180 10.86 -10.44 7.74
C VAL A 180 11.08 -9.12 6.98
N PRO A 181 11.24 -9.11 5.63
CA PRO A 181 11.48 -7.86 4.89
C PRO A 181 10.32 -6.88 4.87
N ASP A 182 9.09 -7.33 5.14
CA ASP A 182 7.91 -6.46 5.16
C ASP A 182 8.04 -5.29 6.13
N LEU A 183 8.83 -5.45 7.20
CA LEU A 183 9.09 -4.37 8.16
C LEU A 183 9.60 -3.11 7.45
N PHE A 184 10.49 -3.28 6.48
CA PHE A 184 11.12 -2.18 5.76
C PHE A 184 10.16 -1.53 4.77
N PHE A 185 9.46 -2.33 3.96
CA PHE A 185 8.46 -1.81 3.04
C PHE A 185 7.32 -1.12 3.80
N TYR A 186 6.91 -1.66 4.95
CA TYR A 186 5.90 -1.06 5.80
C TYR A 186 6.36 0.30 6.35
N ILE A 187 7.53 0.35 7.01
CA ILE A 187 8.05 1.60 7.59
C ILE A 187 8.27 2.66 6.51
N ASP A 188 8.94 2.33 5.42
CA ASP A 188 9.28 3.30 4.38
C ASP A 188 8.01 3.93 3.76
N ASN A 189 6.93 3.17 3.56
CA ASN A 189 5.69 3.70 3.01
C ASN A 189 4.80 4.37 4.06
N LYS A 190 4.88 3.94 5.33
CA LYS A 190 4.10 4.51 6.44
C LYS A 190 4.70 5.84 6.94
N ASN A 191 6.02 5.94 6.95
CA ASN A 191 6.78 7.10 7.42
C ASN A 191 7.31 7.99 6.29
N GLY A 192 7.33 7.51 5.04
CA GLY A 192 7.77 8.28 3.88
C GLY A 192 7.16 9.68 3.79
N PRO A 193 5.85 9.87 4.04
CA PRO A 193 5.25 11.19 4.12
C PRO A 193 5.81 12.08 5.24
N GLU A 194 6.14 11.53 6.41
CA GLU A 194 6.76 12.30 7.50
C GLU A 194 8.14 12.82 7.07
N GLU A 195 8.96 11.94 6.50
CA GLU A 195 10.29 12.26 6.00
C GLU A 195 10.21 13.31 4.88
N TYR A 196 9.24 13.13 3.97
CA TYR A 196 8.98 14.05 2.86
C TYR A 196 8.62 15.45 3.34
N PHE A 197 7.81 15.56 4.39
CA PHE A 197 7.50 16.85 5.02
C PHE A 197 8.66 17.38 5.86
N SER A 198 9.51 16.53 6.44
CA SER A 198 10.64 16.93 7.29
C SER A 198 11.67 17.77 6.54
N ILE A 199 11.88 17.49 5.25
CA ILE A 199 12.81 18.21 4.38
C ILE A 199 12.35 19.66 4.25
N SER A 200 13.21 20.60 4.66
CA SER A 200 12.90 22.03 4.68
C SER A 200 13.00 22.62 3.27
N SER A 201 11.95 22.46 2.46
CA SER A 201 11.83 23.12 1.16
C SER A 201 10.79 24.25 1.19
N ALA A 202 11.17 25.43 0.69
CA ALA A 202 10.24 26.53 0.44
C ALA A 202 9.33 26.28 -0.79
N SER A 203 9.50 25.14 -1.44
CA SER A 203 8.87 24.73 -2.71
C SER A 203 8.55 23.22 -2.69
N GLY A 204 7.77 22.75 -3.66
CA GLY A 204 7.34 21.35 -3.74
C GLY A 204 6.02 21.09 -3.03
N ASP A 205 5.62 19.83 -3.00
CA ASP A 205 4.29 19.43 -2.53
C ASP A 205 4.01 19.81 -1.08
N PRO A 206 4.93 19.66 -0.10
CA PRO A 206 4.66 20.05 1.29
C PRO A 206 4.30 21.54 1.41
N ALA A 207 5.04 22.41 0.73
CA ALA A 207 4.80 23.85 0.75
C ALA A 207 3.47 24.21 0.06
N ILE A 208 3.12 23.53 -1.03
CA ILE A 208 1.85 23.72 -1.74
C ILE A 208 0.69 23.26 -0.85
N ILE A 209 0.76 22.07 -0.24
CA ILE A 209 -0.26 21.52 0.66
C ILE A 209 -0.58 22.49 1.80
N LEU A 210 0.45 22.94 2.52
CA LEU A 210 0.29 23.89 3.64
C LEU A 210 -0.33 25.21 3.17
N LYS A 211 0.09 25.73 2.01
CA LYS A 211 -0.48 26.92 1.40
C LYS A 211 -1.96 26.72 1.04
N ARG A 212 -2.33 25.56 0.49
CA ARG A 212 -3.72 25.25 0.12
C ARG A 212 -4.61 25.08 1.34
N TYR A 213 -4.16 24.40 2.39
CA TYR A 213 -4.90 24.35 3.65
C TYR A 213 -5.16 25.75 4.20
N LYS A 214 -4.15 26.62 4.22
CA LYS A 214 -4.32 28.03 4.61
C LYS A 214 -5.34 28.78 3.73
N THR A 215 -5.32 28.58 2.41
CA THR A 215 -6.31 29.17 1.49
C THR A 215 -7.73 28.64 1.74
N LEU A 216 -7.88 27.39 2.15
CA LEU A 216 -9.16 26.81 2.56
C LEU A 216 -9.61 27.24 3.97
N GLY A 217 -8.82 28.07 4.66
CA GLY A 217 -9.10 28.50 6.03
C GLY A 217 -8.80 27.43 7.09
N LEU A 218 -8.06 26.38 6.73
CA LEU A 218 -7.65 25.31 7.63
C LEU A 218 -6.25 25.61 8.17
N ASN A 219 -6.15 25.77 9.49
CA ASN A 219 -4.88 26.06 10.16
C ASN A 219 -4.12 24.77 10.49
N ILE A 220 -3.65 24.09 9.44
CA ILE A 220 -2.86 22.86 9.54
C ILE A 220 -1.38 23.21 9.35
N SER A 221 -0.56 22.89 10.35
CA SER A 221 0.89 23.11 10.34
C SER A 221 1.64 21.90 9.79
N LYS A 222 2.93 22.09 9.50
CA LYS A 222 3.85 21.00 9.13
C LYS A 222 3.96 20.00 10.29
N GLU A 223 4.03 20.51 11.51
CA GLU A 223 4.16 19.74 12.74
C GLU A 223 2.92 18.86 12.99
N ASP A 224 1.71 19.35 12.67
CA ASP A 224 0.48 18.56 12.75
C ASP A 224 0.55 17.34 11.82
N ILE A 225 0.98 17.54 10.58
CA ILE A 225 1.10 16.49 9.56
C ILE A 225 2.13 15.44 9.99
N MET A 226 3.35 15.89 10.35
CA MET A 226 4.44 14.99 10.77
C MET A 226 4.07 14.21 12.04
N SER A 227 3.44 14.86 13.02
CA SER A 227 3.01 14.20 14.26
C SER A 227 1.93 13.15 13.98
N SER A 228 1.04 13.41 13.03
CA SER A 228 -0.01 12.46 12.64
C SER A 228 0.55 11.21 11.97
N TYR A 229 1.57 11.34 11.10
CA TYR A 229 2.22 10.19 10.48
C TYR A 229 3.02 9.37 11.51
N ASN A 230 3.78 10.03 12.39
CA ASN A 230 4.47 9.37 13.49
C ASN A 230 3.50 8.61 14.41
N PHE A 231 2.40 9.25 14.81
CA PHE A 231 1.35 8.58 15.58
C PHE A 231 0.80 7.36 14.83
N SER A 232 0.46 7.52 13.55
CA SER A 232 -0.06 6.46 12.69
C SER A 232 0.90 5.27 12.60
N LEU A 233 2.21 5.49 12.54
CA LEU A 233 3.21 4.42 12.57
C LEU A 233 3.27 3.72 13.94
N PHE A 234 3.53 4.47 15.00
CA PHE A 234 3.83 3.89 16.32
C PHE A 234 2.59 3.36 17.04
N ALA A 235 1.39 3.84 16.73
CA ALA A 235 0.16 3.31 17.31
C ALA A 235 -0.35 2.05 16.59
N SER A 236 0.17 1.72 15.41
CA SER A 236 -0.33 0.64 14.57
C SER A 236 0.11 -0.75 15.06
N GLY A 237 -0.85 -1.67 15.19
CA GLY A 237 -0.63 -3.06 15.58
C GLY A 237 0.26 -3.84 14.61
N THR A 238 0.18 -3.55 13.31
CA THR A 238 1.03 -4.16 12.28
C THR A 238 2.50 -3.85 12.54
N PHE A 239 2.85 -2.63 12.98
CA PHE A 239 4.24 -2.26 13.31
C PHE A 239 4.82 -3.21 14.37
N TYR A 240 4.09 -3.43 15.46
CA TYR A 240 4.52 -4.33 16.53
C TYR A 240 4.54 -5.79 16.10
N SER A 241 3.62 -6.21 15.23
CA SER A 241 3.61 -7.57 14.66
C SER A 241 4.87 -7.81 13.83
N LEU A 242 5.27 -6.84 13.00
CA LEU A 242 6.48 -6.89 12.19
C LEU A 242 7.75 -6.87 13.05
N LEU A 243 7.82 -5.98 14.06
CA LEU A 243 8.94 -5.96 15.01
C LEU A 243 9.10 -7.29 15.74
N TRP A 244 8.00 -7.84 16.26
CA TRP A 244 8.02 -9.11 16.97
C TRP A 244 8.42 -10.28 16.06
N GLY A 245 7.91 -10.31 14.84
CA GLY A 245 8.31 -11.30 13.82
C GLY A 245 9.80 -11.24 13.51
N ASN A 246 10.36 -10.03 13.39
CA ASN A 246 11.80 -9.86 13.19
C ASN A 246 12.63 -10.31 14.40
N ILE A 247 12.19 -10.04 15.63
CA ILE A 247 12.84 -10.54 16.85
C ILE A 247 12.84 -12.08 16.88
N LYS A 248 11.71 -12.70 16.56
CA LYS A 248 11.60 -14.16 16.44
C LYS A 248 12.57 -14.70 15.42
N TYR A 249 12.59 -14.12 14.21
CA TYR A 249 13.55 -14.49 13.18
C TYR A 249 14.99 -14.50 13.71
N PHE A 250 15.46 -13.45 14.41
CA PHE A 250 16.80 -13.47 14.99
C PHE A 250 17.01 -14.60 16.00
N TYR A 251 16.01 -14.92 16.80
CA TYR A 251 16.09 -15.96 17.84
C TYR A 251 16.07 -17.39 17.27
N ASN A 252 15.08 -17.71 16.43
CA ASN A 252 14.80 -19.09 16.00
C ASN A 252 14.78 -19.29 14.47
N GLY A 253 14.96 -18.24 13.66
CA GLY A 253 14.90 -18.31 12.20
C GLY A 253 13.49 -18.33 11.60
N GLU A 254 12.44 -18.12 12.40
CA GLU A 254 11.05 -18.02 11.93
C GLU A 254 10.89 -16.78 11.04
N GLN A 255 10.71 -16.99 9.73
CA GLN A 255 10.56 -15.92 8.76
C GLN A 255 9.11 -15.41 8.66
N ASP A 256 8.15 -16.25 9.05
CA ASP A 256 6.73 -15.94 8.97
C ASP A 256 6.33 -14.91 10.02
N ILE A 257 5.59 -13.90 9.56
CA ILE A 257 4.99 -12.90 10.43
C ILE A 257 3.48 -13.08 10.42
N LYS A 258 2.90 -13.16 11.62
CA LYS A 258 1.45 -13.18 11.83
C LYS A 258 1.03 -11.92 12.59
N PRO A 259 -0.18 -11.40 12.35
CA PRO A 259 -0.71 -10.31 13.15
C PRO A 259 -0.78 -10.71 14.62
N ILE A 260 -0.49 -9.79 15.52
CA ILE A 260 -0.77 -9.96 16.95
C ILE A 260 -2.28 -9.87 17.14
N GLU A 261 -2.89 -10.95 17.63
CA GLU A 261 -4.32 -11.06 17.87
C GLU A 261 -4.62 -11.34 19.35
N ILE A 262 -5.67 -10.71 19.89
CA ILE A 262 -6.19 -10.91 21.24
C ILE A 262 -7.66 -11.33 21.12
N PHE A 263 -7.98 -12.57 21.50
CA PHE A 263 -9.33 -13.15 21.34
C PHE A 263 -9.88 -13.04 19.91
N GLY A 264 -9.02 -13.18 18.90
CA GLY A 264 -9.35 -13.06 17.49
C GLY A 264 -9.39 -11.63 16.94
N PHE A 265 -9.32 -10.61 17.80
CA PHE A 265 -9.17 -9.21 17.35
C PHE A 265 -7.72 -8.90 17.03
N SER A 266 -7.44 -8.32 15.88
CA SER A 266 -6.13 -7.72 15.62
C SER A 266 -5.90 -6.55 16.55
N LEU A 267 -4.64 -6.23 16.84
CA LEU A 267 -4.32 -4.89 17.30
C LEU A 267 -4.77 -3.86 16.23
N PRO A 268 -5.23 -2.66 16.63
CA PRO A 268 -5.72 -1.66 15.69
C PRO A 268 -4.59 -1.08 14.86
N ASP A 269 -4.85 -0.83 13.58
CA ASP A 269 -3.94 -0.07 12.71
C ASP A 269 -4.50 1.33 12.46
N PHE A 270 -3.62 2.31 12.32
CA PHE A 270 -3.96 3.72 12.14
C PHE A 270 -3.32 4.25 10.86
N TYR A 271 -4.03 5.02 10.06
CA TYR A 271 -3.54 5.59 8.79
C TYR A 271 -3.94 7.06 8.70
N THR A 272 -2.94 7.92 8.52
CA THR A 272 -3.17 9.36 8.32
C THR A 272 -3.35 9.65 6.83
N PHE A 273 -4.39 10.38 6.45
CA PHE A 273 -4.58 10.86 5.09
C PHE A 273 -4.77 12.37 5.03
N LEU A 274 -4.37 12.95 3.91
CA LEU A 274 -4.59 14.36 3.59
C LEU A 274 -5.80 14.47 2.67
N ASN A 275 -6.82 15.21 3.10
CA ASN A 275 -8.08 15.39 2.37
C ASN A 275 -8.37 16.88 2.16
N SER A 276 -9.32 17.20 1.29
CA SER A 276 -9.75 18.59 1.07
C SER A 276 -10.39 19.19 2.31
N ARG A 277 -10.97 18.33 3.16
CA ARG A 277 -11.58 18.69 4.43
C ARG A 277 -10.56 18.87 5.56
N GLY A 278 -9.33 18.37 5.43
CA GLY A 278 -8.30 18.44 6.47
C GLY A 278 -7.54 17.13 6.66
N LEU A 279 -6.92 16.99 7.82
CA LEU A 279 -6.21 15.77 8.22
C LEU A 279 -7.20 14.75 8.77
N SER A 280 -7.17 13.53 8.24
CA SER A 280 -7.94 12.42 8.76
C SER A 280 -7.06 11.32 9.33
N ILE A 281 -7.59 10.60 10.32
CA ILE A 281 -7.03 9.34 10.81
C ILE A 281 -8.09 8.27 10.59
N LYS A 282 -7.70 7.21 9.88
CA LYS A 282 -8.43 5.97 9.72
C LYS A 282 -7.91 4.94 10.70
N THR A 283 -8.79 4.38 11.51
CA THR A 283 -8.52 3.25 12.41
C THR A 283 -9.14 2.00 11.81
N ILE A 284 -8.37 0.92 11.70
CA ILE A 284 -8.81 -0.39 11.21
C ILE A 284 -8.68 -1.41 12.33
N LEU A 285 -9.74 -2.20 12.54
CA LEU A 285 -9.77 -3.33 13.44
C LEU A 285 -10.32 -4.54 12.69
N ASN A 286 -9.60 -5.66 12.75
CA ASN A 286 -10.06 -6.91 12.17
C ASN A 286 -10.40 -7.93 13.27
N TYR A 287 -11.36 -8.80 12.99
CA TYR A 287 -11.80 -9.88 13.86
C TYR A 287 -11.86 -11.19 13.09
N ARG A 288 -11.02 -12.15 13.49
CA ARG A 288 -10.95 -13.51 12.92
C ARG A 288 -11.85 -14.43 13.72
N VAL A 289 -12.93 -14.90 13.10
CA VAL A 289 -13.76 -15.96 13.69
C VAL A 289 -13.08 -17.31 13.49
N ASN A 290 -12.56 -17.54 12.29
CA ASN A 290 -11.75 -18.70 11.90
C ASN A 290 -11.04 -18.41 10.57
N ASP A 291 -10.26 -19.36 10.04
CA ASP A 291 -9.51 -19.19 8.78
C ASP A 291 -10.38 -18.88 7.56
N ALA A 292 -11.66 -19.27 7.60
CA ALA A 292 -12.62 -19.04 6.53
C ALA A 292 -13.42 -17.73 6.69
N LEU A 293 -13.46 -17.14 7.89
CA LEU A 293 -14.39 -16.06 8.21
C LEU A 293 -13.75 -14.94 9.03
N ASN A 294 -13.62 -13.77 8.40
CA ASN A 294 -13.05 -12.58 9.02
C ASN A 294 -13.98 -11.37 8.83
N PHE A 295 -13.99 -10.48 9.81
CA PHE A 295 -14.67 -9.19 9.76
C PHE A 295 -13.62 -8.09 9.87
N GLY A 296 -13.81 -7.00 9.13
CA GLY A 296 -13.03 -5.79 9.30
C GLY A 296 -13.95 -4.60 9.50
N LEU A 297 -13.58 -3.74 10.45
CA LEU A 297 -14.26 -2.51 10.75
C LEU A 297 -13.23 -1.39 10.65
N SER A 298 -13.58 -0.34 9.94
CA SER A 298 -12.75 0.84 9.82
C SER A 298 -13.58 2.09 10.11
N TYR A 299 -12.96 3.02 10.81
CA TYR A 299 -13.52 4.33 11.12
C TYR A 299 -12.49 5.40 10.77
N GLU A 300 -12.82 6.31 9.87
CA GLU A 300 -11.99 7.44 9.49
C GLU A 300 -12.64 8.75 9.90
N LYS A 301 -11.88 9.60 10.58
CA LYS A 301 -12.35 10.90 11.06
C LYS A 301 -11.42 12.01 10.62
N VAL A 302 -11.97 13.10 10.08
CA VAL A 302 -11.25 14.37 9.95
C VAL A 302 -11.14 15.01 11.33
N TYR A 303 -9.96 14.91 11.95
CA TYR A 303 -9.73 15.36 13.32
C TYR A 303 -9.19 16.80 13.38
N ASN A 304 -8.55 17.27 12.30
CA ASN A 304 -8.11 18.66 12.14
C ASN A 304 -8.61 19.19 10.79
N GLY A 305 -9.72 19.92 10.81
CA GLY A 305 -10.36 20.48 9.63
C GLY A 305 -11.89 20.53 9.73
N ILE A 306 -12.56 20.40 8.59
CA ILE A 306 -14.03 20.30 8.50
C ILE A 306 -14.44 18.89 8.92
N SER A 307 -15.25 18.81 9.97
CA SER A 307 -15.71 17.53 10.54
C SER A 307 -16.36 16.65 9.48
N TYR A 308 -15.89 15.41 9.40
CA TYR A 308 -16.46 14.37 8.56
C TYR A 308 -16.06 13.01 9.12
N ASP A 309 -17.01 12.09 9.15
CA ASP A 309 -16.83 10.74 9.65
C ASP A 309 -17.09 9.75 8.52
N GLU A 310 -16.32 8.66 8.46
CA GLU A 310 -16.50 7.59 7.49
C GLU A 310 -16.39 6.24 8.18
N PHE A 311 -17.38 5.39 7.95
CA PHE A 311 -17.45 4.04 8.48
C PHE A 311 -17.36 3.05 7.32
N VAL A 312 -16.49 2.06 7.48
CA VAL A 312 -16.31 1.00 6.51
C VAL A 312 -16.45 -0.33 7.22
N SER A 313 -17.37 -1.16 6.75
CA SER A 313 -17.48 -2.54 7.18
C SER A 313 -17.10 -3.47 6.04
N GLN A 314 -16.23 -4.43 6.31
CA GLN A 314 -15.84 -5.47 5.38
C GLN A 314 -16.05 -6.85 6.00
N PHE A 315 -16.33 -7.80 5.13
CA PHE A 315 -16.48 -9.21 5.48
C PHE A 315 -15.63 -10.03 4.52
N ARG A 316 -15.02 -11.11 4.99
CA ARG A 316 -14.31 -12.07 4.14
C ARG A 316 -14.84 -13.46 4.46
N LEU A 317 -15.33 -14.15 3.43
CA LEU A 317 -15.75 -15.54 3.50
C LEU A 317 -15.00 -16.36 2.46
N ALA A 318 -14.27 -17.38 2.91
CA ALA A 318 -13.61 -18.37 2.06
C ALA A 318 -14.38 -19.69 2.10
N LEU A 319 -15.00 -20.05 0.98
CA LEU A 319 -15.74 -21.29 0.80
C LEU A 319 -14.84 -22.32 0.14
N LYS A 320 -14.62 -23.45 0.82
CA LYS A 320 -13.86 -24.56 0.26
C LYS A 320 -14.64 -25.21 -0.88
N LEU A 321 -13.98 -25.40 -2.02
CA LEU A 321 -14.53 -26.02 -3.21
C LEU A 321 -14.03 -27.45 -3.35
N ASN A 322 -14.89 -28.34 -3.85
CA ASN A 322 -14.52 -29.70 -4.24
C ASN A 322 -14.03 -29.72 -5.70
N SER A 323 -13.02 -28.90 -6.01
CA SER A 323 -12.41 -28.81 -7.35
C SER A 323 -10.91 -29.11 -7.28
N SER A 324 -10.40 -29.74 -8.34
CA SER A 324 -8.98 -30.02 -8.51
C SER A 324 -8.15 -28.77 -8.85
N TYR A 325 -8.78 -27.75 -9.43
CA TYR A 325 -8.13 -26.54 -9.89
C TYR A 325 -8.21 -25.41 -8.87
N PHE A 326 -9.42 -25.13 -8.37
CA PHE A 326 -9.67 -24.08 -7.38
C PHE A 326 -10.04 -24.71 -6.04
N LYS A 327 -9.36 -24.30 -4.99
CA LYS A 327 -9.58 -24.77 -3.62
C LYS A 327 -10.58 -23.91 -2.88
N TYR A 328 -10.63 -22.60 -3.17
CA TYR A 328 -11.48 -21.66 -2.46
C TYR A 328 -12.20 -20.72 -3.42
N LEU A 329 -13.45 -20.41 -3.09
CA LEU A 329 -14.17 -19.22 -3.54
C LEU A 329 -14.15 -18.21 -2.38
N ILE A 330 -13.56 -17.05 -2.59
CA ILE A 330 -13.48 -16.00 -1.59
C ILE A 330 -14.41 -14.87 -2.00
N ILE A 331 -15.24 -14.40 -1.08
CA ILE A 331 -16.17 -13.28 -1.28
C ILE A 331 -15.89 -12.23 -0.21
N LYS A 332 -15.68 -10.99 -0.66
CA LYS A 332 -15.28 -9.84 0.16
C LYS A 332 -16.14 -8.61 -0.15
N PRO A 333 -17.37 -8.52 0.39
CA PRO A 333 -18.17 -7.30 0.29
C PRO A 333 -17.65 -6.26 1.29
N GLN A 334 -17.73 -5.01 0.87
CA GLN A 334 -17.36 -3.83 1.63
C GLN A 334 -18.44 -2.76 1.46
N LEU A 335 -18.94 -2.24 2.57
CA LEU A 335 -19.85 -1.11 2.60
C LEU A 335 -19.14 0.09 3.22
N LEU A 336 -19.27 1.25 2.59
CA LEU A 336 -18.73 2.51 3.04
C LEU A 336 -19.87 3.51 3.25
N ILE A 337 -19.89 4.14 4.42
CA ILE A 337 -20.87 5.16 4.80
C ILE A 337 -20.11 6.38 5.33
N GLY A 338 -20.19 7.48 4.61
CA GLY A 338 -19.75 8.80 5.04
C GLY A 338 -20.88 9.59 5.68
N ALA A 339 -20.56 10.30 6.76
CA ALA A 339 -21.46 11.17 7.49
C ALA A 339 -20.84 12.56 7.62
N GLY A 340 -21.41 13.52 6.89
CA GLY A 340 -21.18 14.96 7.03
C GLY A 340 -22.51 15.71 7.04
N ASP A 341 -22.64 16.74 6.20
CA ASP A 341 -23.93 17.42 5.98
C ASP A 341 -24.95 16.50 5.27
N THR A 342 -24.45 15.52 4.51
CA THR A 342 -25.22 14.48 3.84
C THR A 342 -24.70 13.10 4.24
N VAL A 343 -25.53 12.08 4.01
CA VAL A 343 -25.11 10.68 4.09
C VAL A 343 -24.65 10.25 2.71
N ASP A 344 -23.37 9.92 2.61
CA ASP A 344 -22.71 9.49 1.38
C ASP A 344 -22.42 7.99 1.48
N TRP A 345 -22.71 7.21 0.44
CA TRP A 345 -22.46 5.78 0.43
C TRP A 345 -21.54 5.38 -0.73
N GLY A 346 -20.75 4.34 -0.48
CA GLY A 346 -19.86 3.71 -1.44
C GLY A 346 -19.67 2.24 -1.07
N GLY A 347 -18.81 1.54 -1.79
CA GLY A 347 -18.49 0.17 -1.42
C GLY A 347 -17.85 -0.62 -2.54
N SER A 348 -17.51 -1.86 -2.22
CA SER A 348 -16.97 -2.79 -3.21
C SER A 348 -17.42 -4.22 -2.97
N LEU A 349 -17.34 -5.04 -4.01
CA LEU A 349 -17.50 -6.48 -3.94
C LEU A 349 -16.35 -7.12 -4.68
N LEU A 350 -15.43 -7.75 -3.94
CA LEU A 350 -14.36 -8.57 -4.48
C LEU A 350 -14.75 -10.05 -4.40
N THR A 351 -14.53 -10.78 -5.48
CA THR A 351 -14.65 -12.23 -5.54
C THR A 351 -13.36 -12.82 -6.09
N GLU A 352 -12.82 -13.86 -5.45
CA GLU A 352 -11.63 -14.58 -5.91
C GLU A 352 -11.92 -16.08 -6.04
N LEU A 353 -11.34 -16.70 -7.06
CA LEU A 353 -11.17 -18.15 -7.14
C LEU A 353 -9.69 -18.45 -6.92
N GLU A 354 -9.38 -19.18 -5.86
CA GLU A 354 -8.00 -19.45 -5.44
C GLU A 354 -7.67 -20.93 -5.53
N GLY A 355 -6.65 -21.27 -6.32
CA GLY A 355 -6.05 -22.60 -6.41
C GLY A 355 -4.68 -22.67 -5.72
N THR A 356 -4.00 -23.82 -5.86
CA THR A 356 -2.68 -24.02 -5.25
C THR A 356 -1.61 -23.08 -5.82
N TYR A 357 -1.60 -22.92 -7.15
CA TYR A 357 -0.58 -22.19 -7.90
C TYR A 357 -1.12 -20.97 -8.64
N PHE A 358 -2.43 -20.91 -8.86
CA PHE A 358 -3.07 -19.92 -9.68
C PHE A 358 -4.41 -19.51 -9.08
N GLY A 359 -4.79 -18.26 -9.26
CA GLY A 359 -6.12 -17.76 -8.95
C GLY A 359 -6.54 -16.62 -9.86
N THR A 360 -7.83 -16.28 -9.79
CA THR A 360 -8.42 -15.16 -10.53
C THR A 360 -9.33 -14.37 -9.60
N PHE A 361 -9.52 -13.09 -9.90
CA PHE A 361 -10.40 -12.23 -9.14
C PHE A 361 -11.15 -11.25 -10.03
N ALA A 362 -12.28 -10.78 -9.49
CA ALA A 362 -13.04 -9.65 -10.01
C ALA A 362 -13.52 -8.80 -8.83
N LYS A 363 -13.35 -7.49 -8.93
CA LYS A 363 -13.77 -6.49 -7.96
C LYS A 363 -14.56 -5.41 -8.65
N TYR A 364 -15.78 -5.19 -8.19
CA TYR A 364 -16.56 -4.00 -8.53
C TYR A 364 -16.45 -3.00 -7.38
N THR A 365 -16.14 -1.74 -7.68
CA THR A 365 -16.11 -0.65 -6.68
C THR A 365 -16.99 0.50 -7.15
N TYR A 366 -17.84 1.01 -6.26
CA TYR A 366 -18.52 2.29 -6.40
C TYR A 366 -17.87 3.32 -5.46
N TYR A 367 -17.26 4.32 -6.07
CA TYR A 367 -16.62 5.46 -5.44
C TYR A 367 -17.59 6.64 -5.39
N ASN A 368 -17.92 7.10 -4.18
CA ASN A 368 -18.60 8.38 -4.05
C ASN A 368 -17.56 9.47 -3.77
N SER A 369 -17.42 10.43 -4.70
CA SER A 369 -16.42 11.51 -4.59
C SER A 369 -16.58 12.40 -3.37
N ASN A 370 -17.75 12.39 -2.71
CA ASN A 370 -17.96 13.12 -1.47
C ASN A 370 -17.32 12.42 -0.26
N THR A 371 -17.08 11.12 -0.34
CA THR A 371 -16.45 10.36 0.75
C THR A 371 -14.94 10.57 0.75
N LEU A 372 -14.30 10.37 1.91
CA LEU A 372 -12.86 10.58 2.06
C LEU A 372 -12.10 9.56 1.19
N TYR A 373 -12.55 8.30 1.21
CA TYR A 373 -12.00 7.26 0.35
C TYR A 373 -12.21 7.54 -1.14
N GLY A 374 -13.39 8.03 -1.54
CA GLY A 374 -13.70 8.32 -2.94
C GLY A 374 -12.87 9.48 -3.48
N GLU A 375 -12.72 10.56 -2.72
CA GLU A 375 -11.83 11.68 -3.06
C GLU A 375 -10.40 11.22 -3.41
N ARG A 376 -9.87 10.28 -2.63
CA ARG A 376 -8.50 9.76 -2.79
C ARG A 376 -8.35 8.68 -3.84
N ASN A 377 -9.41 7.97 -4.24
CA ASN A 377 -9.27 6.77 -5.08
C ASN A 377 -10.10 6.77 -6.37
N ILE A 378 -11.12 7.64 -6.50
CA ILE A 378 -11.99 7.65 -7.68
C ILE A 378 -11.16 7.79 -8.98
N PRO A 379 -11.40 6.93 -10.00
CA PRO A 379 -10.69 7.03 -11.27
C PRO A 379 -11.12 8.27 -12.06
N PHE A 380 -12.41 8.60 -12.02
CA PHE A 380 -12.97 9.77 -12.69
C PHE A 380 -14.24 10.26 -11.99
N ILE A 381 -14.36 11.56 -11.74
CA ILE A 381 -15.52 12.12 -11.02
C ILE A 381 -16.84 11.81 -11.73
N ASN A 382 -16.84 11.82 -13.07
CA ASN A 382 -18.04 11.52 -13.86
C ASN A 382 -18.23 10.01 -14.14
N LYS A 383 -17.30 9.15 -13.70
CA LYS A 383 -17.41 7.68 -13.79
C LYS A 383 -17.05 7.06 -12.43
N PRO A 384 -17.97 7.13 -11.45
CA PRO A 384 -17.70 6.72 -10.07
C PRO A 384 -17.62 5.21 -9.87
N ASN A 385 -17.52 4.40 -10.92
CA ASN A 385 -17.50 2.95 -10.83
C ASN A 385 -16.30 2.37 -11.55
N GLU A 386 -15.78 1.27 -11.03
CA GLU A 386 -14.65 0.54 -11.62
C GLU A 386 -14.89 -0.96 -11.52
N LEU A 387 -14.48 -1.69 -12.57
CA LEU A 387 -14.37 -3.13 -12.57
C LEU A 387 -12.90 -3.49 -12.72
N LEU A 388 -12.30 -4.01 -11.64
CA LEU A 388 -10.96 -4.57 -11.66
C LEU A 388 -11.04 -6.09 -11.76
N ALA A 389 -10.34 -6.67 -12.71
CA ALA A 389 -10.30 -8.11 -12.89
C ALA A 389 -8.89 -8.54 -13.28
N GLY A 390 -8.50 -9.73 -12.81
CA GLY A 390 -7.16 -10.20 -13.03
C GLY A 390 -6.94 -11.64 -12.63
N PHE A 391 -5.68 -12.03 -12.68
CA PHE A 391 -5.20 -13.31 -12.21
C PHE A 391 -3.93 -13.14 -11.38
N PHE A 392 -3.68 -14.11 -10.52
CA PHE A 392 -2.47 -14.16 -9.72
C PHE A 392 -1.86 -15.55 -9.73
N VAL A 393 -0.54 -15.59 -9.58
CA VAL A 393 0.23 -16.81 -9.39
C VAL A 393 0.67 -16.85 -7.92
N ASN A 394 0.38 -17.95 -7.25
CA ASN A 394 0.87 -18.21 -5.90
C ASN A 394 2.30 -18.75 -6.00
N LEU A 395 3.26 -17.94 -5.53
CA LEU A 395 4.67 -18.29 -5.43
C LEU A 395 4.85 -19.19 -4.20
N ARG A 396 5.37 -20.39 -4.42
CA ARG A 396 5.72 -21.36 -3.38
C ARG A 396 7.21 -21.64 -3.45
#